data_AF-A0A9P6AP85-F1
#
_entry.id   AF-A0A9P6AP85-F1
#
_cell.length_a   1.000
_cell.length_b   1.000
_cell.length_c   1.000
_cell.angle_alpha   90.00
_cell.angle_beta   90.00
_cell.angle_gamma   90.00
#
_symmetry.space_group_name_H-M   'P 1'
#
loop_
_entity.id
_entity.type
_entity.pdbx_description
1 polymer ?
#
loop_
_entity_poly.entity_id
_entity_poly.type
_entity_poly.pdbx_seq_one_letter_code
_entity_poly.pdbx_strand_id
1 'polypeptide(L)'
;KAHAQTADAIKWRSPGIKKLARRYNEICARLKDLKQQLTVHSLKQIPKELDIDRLFNVDLDESIWEDAGLDLDEGDVPPAWLADDATREGIKAVQLFDCTGEEIL
;
A
#
# COMPACT_ATOMS: atom_id res chain seq x y z
N LYS A 1 -30.65 3.59 -15.47
CA LYS A 1 -29.75 4.22 -16.48
C LYS A 1 -28.28 4.26 -16.03
N ALA A 2 -27.98 4.62 -14.77
CA ALA A 2 -26.60 4.62 -14.24
C ALA A 2 -25.86 3.26 -14.38
N HIS A 3 -26.51 2.15 -14.01
CA HIS A 3 -25.89 0.80 -14.10
C HIS A 3 -25.43 0.39 -15.51
N ALA A 4 -26.12 0.83 -16.57
CA ALA A 4 -25.76 0.50 -17.95
C ALA A 4 -24.49 1.25 -18.40
N GLN A 5 -24.39 2.53 -18.05
CA GLN A 5 -23.21 3.36 -18.36
C GLN A 5 -21.97 2.88 -17.57
N THR A 6 -22.15 2.42 -16.33
CA THR A 6 -21.10 1.81 -15.53
C THR A 6 -20.62 0.48 -16.13
N ALA A 7 -21.54 -0.38 -16.59
CA ALA A 7 -21.19 -1.66 -17.22
C ALA A 7 -20.36 -1.49 -18.50
N ASP A 8 -20.71 -0.51 -19.35
CA ASP A 8 -19.97 -0.24 -20.58
C ASP A 8 -18.55 0.29 -20.30
N ALA A 9 -18.40 1.20 -19.35
CA ALA A 9 -17.09 1.70 -18.93
C ALA A 9 -16.19 0.59 -18.35
N ILE A 10 -16.77 -0.32 -17.55
CA ILE A 10 -16.09 -1.51 -17.02
C ILE A 10 -15.65 -2.42 -18.17
N LYS A 11 -16.50 -2.67 -19.16
CA LYS A 11 -16.18 -3.54 -20.29
C LYS A 11 -14.93 -3.08 -21.04
N TRP A 12 -14.78 -1.78 -21.25
CA TRP A 12 -13.61 -1.20 -21.93
C TRP A 12 -12.32 -1.26 -21.13
N ARG A 13 -12.37 -0.99 -19.83
CA ARG A 13 -11.15 -0.95 -18.99
C ARG A 13 -10.78 -2.29 -18.35
N SER A 14 -11.74 -3.21 -18.25
CA SER A 14 -11.56 -4.51 -17.59
C SER A 14 -10.40 -5.33 -18.14
N PRO A 15 -10.08 -5.40 -19.44
CA PRO A 15 -8.99 -6.26 -19.92
C PRO A 15 -7.62 -5.77 -19.45
N GLY A 16 -7.39 -4.46 -19.49
CA GLY A 16 -6.14 -3.85 -19.03
C GLY A 16 -5.96 -3.98 -17.53
N ILE A 17 -7.03 -3.73 -16.76
CA ILE A 17 -7.02 -3.86 -15.31
C ILE A 17 -6.82 -5.32 -14.89
N LYS A 18 -7.50 -6.29 -15.53
CA LYS A 18 -7.28 -7.73 -15.28
C LYS A 18 -5.85 -8.15 -15.58
N LYS A 19 -5.24 -7.63 -16.66
CA LYS A 19 -3.82 -7.91 -16.98
C LYS A 19 -2.89 -7.40 -15.89
N LEU A 20 -3.16 -6.20 -15.36
CA LEU A 20 -2.39 -5.65 -14.25
C LEU A 20 -2.58 -6.47 -12.96
N ALA A 21 -3.80 -6.85 -12.64
CA ALA A 21 -4.12 -7.68 -11.47
C ALA A 21 -3.41 -9.05 -11.52
N ARG A 22 -3.33 -9.68 -12.70
CA ARG A 22 -2.54 -10.92 -12.89
C ARG A 22 -1.06 -10.70 -12.60
N ARG A 23 -0.47 -9.63 -13.14
CA ARG A 23 0.93 -9.28 -12.88
C ARG A 23 1.20 -9.05 -11.39
N TYR A 24 0.26 -8.40 -10.70
CA TYR A 24 0.34 -8.22 -9.26
C TYR A 24 0.36 -9.57 -8.53
N ASN A 25 -0.56 -10.49 -8.86
CA ASN A 25 -0.61 -11.83 -8.27
C ASN A 25 0.68 -12.63 -8.55
N GLU A 26 1.24 -12.53 -9.76
CA GLU A 26 2.54 -13.14 -10.10
C GLU A 26 3.68 -12.63 -9.20
N ILE A 27 3.70 -11.34 -8.88
CA ILE A 27 4.70 -10.76 -7.96
C ILE A 27 4.46 -11.29 -6.53
N CYS A 28 3.22 -11.35 -6.08
CA CYS A 28 2.88 -11.89 -4.76
C CYS A 28 3.33 -13.35 -4.63
N ALA A 29 3.11 -14.17 -5.66
CA ALA A 29 3.58 -15.54 -5.69
C ALA A 29 5.12 -15.65 -5.62
N ARG A 30 5.84 -14.79 -6.36
CA ARG A 30 7.31 -14.73 -6.28
C ARG A 30 7.81 -14.31 -4.90
N LEU A 31 7.13 -13.36 -4.24
CA LEU A 31 7.48 -12.95 -2.88
C LEU A 31 7.27 -14.09 -1.87
N LYS A 32 6.22 -14.92 -2.06
CA LYS A 32 5.99 -16.11 -1.23
C LYS A 32 7.10 -17.13 -1.40
N ASP A 33 7.49 -17.42 -2.64
CA ASP A 33 8.59 -18.32 -2.97
C ASP A 33 9.93 -17.84 -2.38
N LEU A 34 10.23 -16.55 -2.54
CA LEU A 34 11.44 -15.94 -1.95
C LEU A 34 11.45 -15.98 -0.43
N LYS A 35 10.30 -15.78 0.23
CA LYS A 35 10.18 -15.90 1.70
C LYS A 35 10.37 -17.35 2.19
N GLN A 36 10.08 -18.34 1.35
CA GLN A 36 10.34 -19.76 1.67
C GLN A 36 11.81 -20.13 1.46
N GLN A 37 12.45 -19.59 0.42
CA GLN A 37 13.84 -19.92 0.06
C GLN A 37 14.88 -19.15 0.88
N LEU A 38 14.59 -17.90 1.24
CA LEU A 38 15.45 -17.07 2.07
C LEU A 38 14.80 -16.90 3.44
N THR A 39 15.59 -17.00 4.50
CA THR A 39 15.34 -16.37 5.80
C THR A 39 15.37 -14.85 5.62
N VAL A 40 14.46 -14.29 4.82
CA VAL A 40 14.28 -12.85 4.70
C VAL A 40 13.64 -12.40 6.00
N HIS A 41 14.49 -12.05 6.96
CA HIS A 41 14.13 -11.66 8.33
C HIS A 41 13.31 -10.36 8.42
N SER A 42 12.78 -9.81 7.32
CA SER A 42 12.14 -8.48 7.34
C SER A 42 10.92 -8.29 6.44
N LEU A 43 10.45 -9.29 5.69
CA LEU A 43 9.14 -9.15 5.02
C LEU A 43 8.03 -9.31 6.07
N LYS A 44 7.73 -8.20 6.76
CA LYS A 44 6.76 -8.09 7.87
C LYS A 44 5.46 -8.80 7.48
N GLN A 45 4.92 -8.52 6.29
CA GLN A 45 3.82 -9.26 5.66
C GLN A 45 3.96 -9.26 4.12
N ILE A 46 3.57 -10.37 3.49
CA ILE A 46 3.45 -10.44 2.02
C ILE A 46 2.02 -9.99 1.67
N PRO A 47 1.84 -9.13 0.64
CA PRO A 47 0.51 -8.74 0.18
C PRO A 47 -0.36 -9.95 -0.22
N LYS A 48 -1.68 -9.87 -0.01
CA LYS A 48 -2.61 -10.93 -0.42
C LYS A 48 -2.86 -10.86 -1.93
N GLU A 49 -3.06 -12.02 -2.55
CA GLU A 49 -3.43 -12.09 -3.96
C GLU A 49 -4.86 -11.60 -4.17
N LEU A 50 -5.09 -10.93 -5.30
CA LEU A 50 -6.38 -10.40 -5.68
C LEU A 50 -7.26 -11.47 -6.31
N ASP A 51 -8.54 -11.48 -5.95
CA ASP A 51 -9.57 -12.20 -6.70
C ASP A 51 -9.96 -11.40 -7.96
N ILE A 52 -9.40 -11.81 -9.10
CA ILE A 52 -9.56 -11.11 -10.39
C ILE A 52 -11.01 -11.17 -10.89
N ASP A 53 -11.75 -12.22 -10.53
CA ASP A 53 -13.13 -12.42 -10.99
C ASP A 53 -14.11 -11.55 -10.21
N ARG A 54 -13.79 -11.27 -8.94
CA ARG A 54 -14.60 -10.38 -8.08
C ARG A 54 -14.17 -8.91 -8.12
N LEU A 55 -13.08 -8.57 -8.82
CA LEU A 55 -12.50 -7.22 -8.88
C LEU A 55 -13.46 -6.11 -9.34
N PHE A 56 -14.47 -6.44 -10.14
CA PHE A 56 -15.45 -5.47 -10.66
C PHE A 56 -16.86 -5.68 -10.10
N ASN A 57 -17.02 -6.58 -9.12
CA ASN A 57 -18.29 -6.66 -8.41
C ASN A 57 -18.49 -5.36 -7.65
N VAL A 58 -19.71 -4.83 -7.69
CA VAL A 58 -20.06 -3.58 -7.00
C VAL A 58 -20.43 -3.86 -5.54
N ASP A 59 -20.91 -5.07 -5.26
CA ASP A 59 -21.21 -5.58 -3.92
C ASP A 59 -19.93 -6.07 -3.23
N LEU A 60 -18.90 -5.23 -3.17
CA LEU A 60 -17.68 -5.53 -2.43
C LEU A 60 -18.02 -5.46 -0.94
N ASP A 61 -18.12 -6.64 -0.33
CA ASP A 61 -18.33 -6.79 1.10
C ASP A 61 -17.14 -6.22 1.89
N GLU A 62 -17.36 -5.87 3.16
CA GLU A 62 -16.41 -5.21 4.08
C GLU A 62 -15.02 -5.87 4.11
N SER A 63 -14.95 -7.16 3.75
CA SER A 63 -13.74 -7.96 3.53
C SER A 63 -12.70 -7.43 2.54
N ILE A 64 -13.04 -6.49 1.65
CA ILE A 64 -12.05 -5.85 0.76
C ILE A 64 -11.17 -4.83 1.48
N TRP A 65 -11.64 -4.30 2.61
CA TRP A 65 -10.86 -3.41 3.43
C TRP A 65 -9.88 -4.27 4.22
N GLU A 66 -8.63 -4.31 3.77
CA GLU A 66 -7.56 -4.91 4.55
C GLU A 66 -7.14 -3.91 5.63
N ASP A 67 -7.49 -4.16 6.89
CA ASP A 67 -6.98 -3.41 8.06
C ASP A 67 -5.47 -3.64 8.31
N ALA A 68 -4.76 -4.28 7.38
CA ALA A 68 -3.34 -4.55 7.50
C ALA A 68 -2.54 -3.24 7.56
N GLY A 69 -2.01 -2.93 8.74
CA GLY A 69 -1.28 -1.68 9.00
C GLY A 69 -2.13 -0.54 9.57
N LEU A 70 -3.41 -0.77 9.83
CA LEU A 70 -4.28 0.11 10.63
C LEU A 70 -4.37 -0.32 12.10
N ASP A 71 -3.65 -1.38 12.47
CA ASP A 71 -3.34 -1.70 13.87
C ASP A 71 -2.54 -0.53 14.45
N LEU A 72 -3.24 0.51 14.90
CA LEU A 72 -2.79 1.34 15.98
C LEU A 72 -2.89 0.43 17.20
N ASP A 73 -1.85 -0.37 17.45
CA ASP A 73 -1.72 -1.06 18.73
C ASP A 73 -1.98 0.00 19.80
N GLU A 74 -3.12 -0.06 20.50
CA GLU A 74 -3.57 0.98 21.45
C GLU A 74 -2.58 1.18 22.62
N GLY A 75 -1.51 0.39 22.67
CA GLY A 75 -0.40 0.48 23.61
C GLY A 75 0.98 0.75 22.99
N ASP A 76 1.11 0.97 21.68
CA ASP A 76 2.42 1.27 21.07
C ASP A 76 2.82 2.72 21.37
N VAL A 77 4.02 2.88 21.93
CA VAL A 77 4.60 4.20 22.19
C VAL A 77 4.71 4.92 20.84
N PRO A 78 4.11 6.11 20.69
CA PRO A 78 4.15 6.84 19.43
C PRO A 78 5.60 7.04 19.00
N PRO A 79 5.91 6.92 17.69
CA PRO A 79 7.28 6.99 17.22
C PRO A 79 7.91 8.33 17.60
N ALA A 80 9.23 8.35 17.83
CA ALA A 80 9.93 9.51 18.40
C ALA A 80 9.74 10.80 17.59
N TRP A 81 9.62 10.72 16.26
CA TRP A 81 9.31 11.88 15.42
C TRP A 81 7.94 12.52 15.71
N LEU A 82 7.04 11.79 16.38
CA LEU A 82 5.72 12.25 16.81
C LEU A 82 5.69 12.63 18.30
N ALA A 83 6.36 11.84 19.15
CA ALA A 83 6.26 11.93 20.61
C ALA A 83 7.37 12.73 21.30
N ASP A 84 8.54 12.85 20.68
CA ASP A 84 9.71 13.49 21.27
C ASP A 84 10.01 14.84 20.60
N ASP A 85 9.99 15.91 21.40
CA ASP A 85 10.22 17.27 20.92
C ASP A 85 11.66 17.48 20.44
N ALA A 86 12.64 16.84 21.07
CA ALA A 86 14.04 16.96 20.64
C ALA A 86 14.25 16.36 19.25
N THR A 87 13.66 15.19 18.99
CA THR A 87 13.66 14.55 17.67
C THR A 87 12.97 15.43 16.63
N ARG A 88 11.82 16.03 16.96
CA ARG A 88 11.11 16.95 16.04
C ARG A 88 11.91 18.19 15.70
N GLU A 89 12.52 18.83 16.69
CA GLU A 89 13.36 20.02 16.46
C GLU A 89 14.62 19.66 15.67
N GLY A 90 15.22 18.50 15.91
CA GLY A 90 16.34 18.00 15.10
C GLY A 90 15.97 17.78 13.63
N ILE A 91 14.82 17.16 13.35
CA ILE A 91 14.33 16.96 11.98
C ILE A 91 14.11 18.31 11.28
N LYS A 92 13.46 19.27 11.94
CA LYS A 92 13.24 20.62 11.39
C LYS A 92 14.55 21.35 11.10
N ALA A 93 15.53 21.24 12.01
CA ALA A 93 16.83 21.88 11.83
C ALA A 93 17.58 21.35 10.60
N VAL A 94 17.55 20.03 10.38
CA VAL A 94 18.13 19.39 9.18
C VAL A 94 17.39 19.83 7.92
N GLN A 95 16.05 19.79 7.93
CA GLN A 95 15.25 20.23 6.79
C GLN A 95 15.50 21.69 6.43
N LEU A 96 15.62 22.57 7.43
CA LEU A 96 15.92 23.98 7.20
C LEU A 96 17.33 24.16 6.62
N PHE A 97 18.32 23.42 7.12
CA PHE A 97 19.67 23.42 6.59
C PHE A 97 19.71 22.96 5.13
N ASP A 98 19.05 21.84 4.80
CA ASP A 98 19.00 21.31 3.45
C ASP A 98 18.29 22.29 2.48
N CYS A 99 17.16 22.89 2.90
CA CYS A 99 16.48 23.92 2.10
C CYS A 99 17.37 25.14 1.80
N THR A 100 18.19 25.59 2.75
CA THR A 100 19.10 26.72 2.50
C THR A 100 20.21 26.40 1.50
N GLY A 101 20.57 25.12 1.33
CA GLY A 101 21.53 24.69 0.31
C GLY A 101 20.94 24.67 -1.10
N GLU A 102 19.65 24.39 -1.24
CA GLU A 102 18.95 24.33 -2.53
C GLU A 102 18.59 25.72 -3.08
N GLU A 103 18.36 26.73 -2.23
CA GLU A 103 18.04 28.10 -2.65
C GLU A 103 19.26 28.95 -3.08
N ILE A 104 20.49 28.44 -2.88
CA ILE A 104 21.75 29.11 -3.26
C ILE A 104 22.24 28.65 -4.66
N LEU A 105 21.52 27.75 -5.34
CA LEU A 105 21.76 27.32 -6.71
C LEU A 105 20.82 28.03 -7.71
#